data_AF-A0A7S0CC09-F1
#
_entry.id   AF-A0A7S0CC09-F1
#
_cell.length_a   1.000
_cell.length_b   1.000
_cell.length_c   1.000
_cell.angle_alpha   90.00
_cell.angle_beta   90.00
_cell.angle_gamma   90.00
#
_symmetry.space_group_name_H-M   'P 1'
#
loop_
_entity.id
_entity.type
_entity.pdbx_description
1 polymer ?
#
loop_
_entity_poly.entity_id
_entity_poly.type
_entity_poly.pdbx_seq_one_letter_code
_entity_poly.pdbx_strand_id
1 'polypeptide(L)'
;MTECGTEDDGEGLEVLRERLEYVLRGHAANVPQSRIASLSEEGEGVDPRQLRVIRSHKSSDGGIHVEAMNRLVERMENEGELYLKQKYSKVMVTPENINDDDEEDDELEDLDEEEETPTYPESNPCVSTLQYELLLDALAQPAATLPTLASLTRVSSILAAILSQHTADGGVTNVNFHSVPTVRVFNAAIKHSSMMETVGGNEKERDGALQNAFTAFDALYQLDACVKRNDETYALLLKVVSQQIPTSRSKGNVLRSLYEQCKDEGVVSAQVLEVLKGETGNSEECDDWIEGLGVESLTPRQTMNVERRRIA
;
A
#
# COMPACT_ATOMS: atom_id res chain seq x y z
N MET A 1 -7.79 -36.32 2.57
CA MET A 1 -7.33 -35.54 1.40
C MET A 1 -8.56 -34.85 0.85
N THR A 2 -8.76 -33.62 1.28
CA THR A 2 -9.88 -32.78 0.88
C THR A 2 -9.34 -31.83 -0.18
N GLU A 3 -9.82 -31.97 -1.41
CA GLU A 3 -9.56 -31.02 -2.49
C GLU A 3 -10.25 -29.70 -2.11
N CYS A 4 -9.45 -28.67 -1.81
CA CYS A 4 -9.93 -27.32 -1.56
C CYS A 4 -10.12 -26.65 -2.92
N GLY A 5 -11.33 -26.17 -3.21
CA GLY A 5 -11.70 -25.60 -4.50
C GLY A 5 -10.93 -24.31 -4.81
N THR A 6 -10.33 -24.25 -6.00
CA THR A 6 -9.51 -23.13 -6.51
C THR A 6 -10.26 -22.27 -7.54
N GLU A 7 -11.59 -22.32 -7.58
CA GLU A 7 -12.37 -21.65 -8.65
C GLU A 7 -12.72 -20.18 -8.36
N ASP A 8 -12.51 -19.67 -7.15
CA ASP A 8 -12.97 -18.33 -6.73
C ASP A 8 -11.88 -17.22 -6.81
N ASP A 9 -10.60 -17.60 -6.81
CA ASP A 9 -9.52 -16.61 -6.66
C ASP A 9 -9.30 -15.74 -7.92
N GLY A 10 -9.68 -16.24 -9.10
CA GLY A 10 -9.60 -15.49 -10.36
C GLY A 10 -10.61 -14.35 -10.46
N GLU A 11 -11.77 -14.48 -9.80
CA GLU A 11 -12.80 -13.44 -9.76
C GLU A 11 -12.32 -12.25 -8.91
N GLY A 12 -11.64 -12.52 -7.80
CA GLY A 12 -11.07 -11.49 -6.92
C GLY A 12 -10.01 -10.61 -7.61
N LEU A 13 -9.14 -11.19 -8.43
CA LEU A 13 -8.10 -10.43 -9.15
C LEU A 13 -8.65 -9.57 -10.28
N GLU A 14 -9.66 -10.05 -11.01
CA GLU A 14 -10.32 -9.23 -12.03
C GLU A 14 -11.05 -8.06 -11.37
N VAL A 15 -11.72 -8.26 -10.23
CA VAL A 15 -12.34 -7.18 -9.46
C VAL A 15 -11.29 -6.14 -9.01
N LEU A 16 -10.11 -6.57 -8.54
CA LEU A 16 -9.04 -5.65 -8.17
C LEU A 16 -8.49 -4.87 -9.37
N ARG A 17 -8.31 -5.53 -10.52
CA ARG A 17 -7.92 -4.87 -11.76
C ARG A 17 -8.96 -3.85 -12.21
N GLU A 18 -10.24 -4.22 -12.23
CA GLU A 18 -11.34 -3.33 -12.61
C GLU A 18 -11.41 -2.11 -11.67
N ARG A 19 -11.23 -2.32 -10.36
CA ARG A 19 -11.14 -1.23 -9.38
C ARG A 19 -9.93 -0.33 -9.63
N LEU A 20 -8.76 -0.90 -9.90
CA LEU A 20 -7.57 -0.11 -10.21
C LEU A 20 -7.78 0.70 -11.48
N GLU A 21 -8.29 0.08 -12.56
CA GLU A 21 -8.62 0.79 -13.80
C GLU A 21 -9.62 1.92 -13.56
N TYR A 22 -10.66 1.70 -12.75
CA TYR A 22 -11.63 2.72 -12.40
C TYR A 22 -10.99 3.90 -11.65
N VAL A 23 -10.20 3.61 -10.61
CA VAL A 23 -9.49 4.63 -9.82
C VAL A 23 -8.50 5.39 -10.70
N LEU A 24 -7.78 4.71 -11.59
CA LEU A 24 -6.86 5.33 -12.55
C LEU A 24 -7.57 6.26 -13.53
N ARG A 25 -8.71 5.85 -14.09
CA ARG A 25 -9.50 6.68 -15.02
C ARG A 25 -10.06 7.91 -14.32
N GLY A 26 -10.60 7.76 -13.11
CA GLY A 26 -11.09 8.88 -12.31
C GLY A 26 -9.98 9.86 -11.94
N HIS A 27 -8.80 9.36 -11.57
CA HIS A 27 -7.66 10.20 -11.23
C HIS A 27 -7.13 10.96 -12.47
N ALA A 28 -6.97 10.30 -13.60
CA ALA A 28 -6.50 10.93 -14.83
C ALA A 28 -7.51 11.93 -15.43
N ALA A 29 -8.81 11.70 -15.29
CA ALA A 29 -9.85 12.64 -15.73
C ALA A 29 -9.81 13.97 -14.96
N ASN A 30 -9.33 13.96 -13.72
CA ASN A 30 -9.23 15.13 -12.87
C ASN A 30 -7.93 15.93 -13.07
N VAL A 31 -7.00 15.43 -13.89
CA VAL A 31 -5.74 16.12 -14.19
C VAL A 31 -5.93 16.97 -15.46
N PRO A 32 -5.86 18.31 -15.38
CA PRO A 32 -5.93 19.18 -16.54
C PRO A 32 -4.81 18.84 -17.54
N GLN A 33 -5.14 18.71 -18.82
CA GLN A 33 -4.21 18.33 -19.90
C GLN A 33 -3.70 16.88 -19.87
N SER A 34 -4.28 16.00 -19.04
CA SER A 34 -3.99 14.56 -19.19
C SER A 34 -4.46 14.07 -20.56
N ARG A 35 -3.79 13.05 -21.11
CA ARG A 35 -4.22 12.47 -22.40
C ARG A 35 -5.67 11.97 -22.37
N ILE A 36 -6.15 11.56 -21.20
CA ILE A 36 -7.52 11.10 -20.98
C ILE A 36 -8.50 12.27 -20.92
N ALA A 37 -8.11 13.40 -20.31
CA ALA A 37 -8.90 14.63 -20.32
C ALA A 37 -8.99 15.23 -21.74
N SER A 38 -7.89 15.26 -22.50
CA SER A 38 -7.88 15.73 -23.89
C SER A 38 -8.73 14.86 -24.82
N LEU A 39 -8.80 13.55 -24.56
CA LEU A 39 -9.70 12.64 -25.29
C LEU A 39 -11.19 12.82 -24.91
N SER A 40 -11.49 13.49 -23.79
CA SER A 40 -12.86 13.78 -23.36
C SER A 40 -13.37 15.14 -23.82
N GLU A 41 -12.46 16.10 -24.07
CA GLU A 41 -12.78 17.46 -24.55
C GLU A 41 -12.91 17.53 -26.08
N GLU A 42 -12.19 16.67 -26.82
CA GLU A 42 -12.43 16.50 -28.26
C GLU A 42 -13.73 15.68 -28.44
N GLY A 43 -14.84 16.39 -28.68
CA GLY A 43 -16.18 15.87 -28.90
C GLY A 43 -16.38 14.98 -30.14
N GLU A 44 -15.42 14.14 -30.50
CA GLU A 44 -15.57 13.09 -31.50
C GLU A 44 -15.79 11.74 -30.82
N GLY A 45 -17.04 11.44 -30.48
CA GLY A 45 -17.62 10.10 -30.59
C GLY A 45 -16.76 8.89 -30.18
N VAL A 46 -15.91 9.00 -29.15
CA VAL A 46 -15.19 7.85 -28.62
C VAL A 46 -16.22 7.01 -27.88
N ASP A 47 -16.75 6.01 -28.57
CA ASP A 47 -17.62 5.00 -27.98
C ASP A 47 -16.94 4.52 -26.68
N PRO A 48 -17.61 4.56 -25.51
CA PRO A 48 -17.08 4.00 -24.26
C PRO A 48 -16.61 2.55 -24.39
N ARG A 49 -17.01 1.87 -25.48
CA ARG A 49 -16.55 0.53 -25.88
C ARG A 49 -15.17 0.50 -26.56
N GLN A 50 -14.66 1.58 -27.13
CA GLN A 50 -13.32 1.66 -27.73
C GLN A 50 -12.21 1.84 -26.67
N LEU A 51 -12.55 2.39 -25.50
CA LEU A 51 -11.70 2.37 -24.30
C LEU A 51 -11.77 1.03 -23.53
N ARG A 52 -12.43 0.00 -24.08
CA ARG A 52 -12.27 -1.39 -23.63
C ARG A 52 -10.95 -1.93 -24.17
N VAL A 53 -9.85 -1.45 -23.61
CA VAL A 53 -8.59 -2.17 -23.72
C VAL A 53 -8.76 -3.48 -22.95
N ILE A 54 -9.00 -4.54 -23.74
CA ILE A 54 -8.86 -5.93 -23.35
C ILE A 54 -9.89 -6.36 -22.29
N ARG A 55 -11.13 -6.61 -22.74
CA ARG A 55 -11.88 -7.78 -22.25
C ARG A 55 -11.08 -9.00 -22.71
N SER A 56 -10.02 -9.32 -21.98
CA SER A 56 -9.35 -10.61 -22.12
C SER A 56 -10.42 -11.66 -21.87
N HIS A 57 -10.43 -12.69 -22.72
CA HIS A 57 -10.99 -13.99 -22.38
C HIS A 57 -10.71 -14.29 -20.91
N LYS A 58 -11.70 -14.83 -20.17
CA LYS A 58 -11.54 -15.32 -18.79
C LYS A 58 -10.22 -16.08 -18.71
N SER A 59 -9.18 -15.38 -18.31
CA SER A 59 -7.84 -15.88 -18.22
C SER A 59 -7.77 -16.30 -16.78
N SER A 60 -7.72 -17.60 -16.53
CA SER A 60 -7.53 -18.13 -15.18
C SER A 60 -6.13 -17.83 -14.62
N ASP A 61 -5.28 -17.13 -15.37
CA ASP A 61 -3.93 -16.79 -14.97
C ASP A 61 -3.89 -15.42 -14.28
N GLY A 62 -3.87 -15.45 -12.94
CA GLY A 62 -3.78 -14.26 -12.10
C GLY A 62 -2.51 -13.42 -12.35
N GLY A 63 -1.44 -14.03 -12.88
CA GLY A 63 -0.22 -13.33 -13.23
C GLY A 63 -0.42 -12.28 -14.31
N ILE A 64 -1.31 -12.56 -15.27
CA ILE A 64 -1.65 -11.65 -16.37
C ILE A 64 -2.37 -10.40 -15.84
N HIS A 65 -3.26 -10.55 -14.85
CA HIS A 65 -3.98 -9.43 -14.24
C HIS A 65 -3.02 -8.52 -13.47
N VAL A 66 -2.13 -9.10 -12.67
CA VAL A 66 -1.11 -8.33 -11.94
C VAL A 66 -0.15 -7.63 -12.89
N GLU A 67 0.30 -8.28 -13.97
CA GLU A 67 1.17 -7.65 -14.96
C GLU A 67 0.46 -6.46 -15.65
N ALA A 68 -0.83 -6.60 -15.98
CA ALA A 68 -1.62 -5.51 -16.53
C ALA A 68 -1.74 -4.33 -15.56
N MET A 69 -2.03 -4.60 -14.27
CA MET A 69 -2.09 -3.57 -13.22
C MET A 69 -0.77 -2.81 -13.08
N ASN A 70 0.36 -3.52 -13.14
CA ASN A 70 1.68 -2.91 -13.08
C ASN A 70 1.99 -2.01 -14.27
N ARG A 71 1.73 -2.48 -15.50
CA ARG A 71 1.93 -1.67 -16.70
C ARG A 71 1.08 -0.40 -16.68
N LEU A 72 -0.08 -0.43 -16.04
CA LEU A 72 -0.93 0.73 -15.85
C LEU A 72 -0.31 1.74 -14.86
N VAL A 73 0.18 1.26 -13.72
CA VAL A 73 0.89 2.10 -12.73
C VAL A 73 2.16 2.72 -13.33
N GLU A 74 3.01 1.92 -13.97
CA GLU A 74 4.24 2.40 -14.63
C GLU A 74 3.93 3.47 -15.70
N ARG A 75 2.84 3.30 -16.46
CA ARG A 75 2.44 4.31 -17.45
C ARG A 75 2.06 5.64 -16.78
N MET A 76 1.34 5.60 -15.66
CA MET A 76 0.96 6.80 -14.92
C MET A 76 2.16 7.50 -14.30
N GLU A 77 3.10 6.75 -13.73
CA GLU A 77 4.36 7.32 -13.22
C GLU A 77 5.10 8.08 -14.34
N ASN A 78 5.23 7.46 -15.52
CA ASN A 78 5.86 8.08 -16.68
C ASN A 78 5.10 9.32 -17.18
N GLU A 79 3.76 9.28 -17.22
CA GLU A 79 2.94 10.43 -17.63
C GLU A 79 3.04 11.57 -16.61
N GLY A 80 3.04 11.25 -15.31
CA GLY A 80 3.23 12.22 -14.24
C GLY A 80 4.60 12.90 -14.29
N GLU A 81 5.67 12.14 -14.55
CA GLU A 81 7.01 12.71 -14.77
C GLU A 81 7.04 13.68 -15.96
N LEU A 82 6.41 13.31 -17.08
CA LEU A 82 6.34 14.15 -18.27
C LEU A 82 5.55 15.44 -17.99
N TYR A 83 4.45 15.35 -17.24
CA TYR A 83 3.68 16.50 -16.82
C TYR A 83 4.49 17.45 -15.96
N LEU A 84 5.21 16.94 -14.96
CA LEU A 84 6.09 17.76 -14.12
C LEU A 84 7.17 18.44 -14.95
N LYS A 85 7.84 17.70 -15.85
CA LYS A 85 8.83 18.28 -16.78
C LYS A 85 8.23 19.40 -17.62
N GLN A 86 7.01 19.24 -18.13
CA GLN A 86 6.32 20.27 -18.90
C GLN A 86 5.94 21.49 -18.06
N LYS A 87 5.37 21.28 -16.86
CA LYS A 87 5.00 22.34 -15.91
C LYS A 87 6.21 23.20 -15.55
N TYR A 88 7.33 22.59 -15.17
CA TYR A 88 8.55 23.32 -14.85
C TYR A 88 9.25 23.92 -16.08
N SER A 89 9.09 23.33 -17.28
CA SER A 89 9.64 23.92 -18.51
C SER A 89 8.91 25.19 -18.95
N LYS A 90 7.58 25.29 -18.73
CA LYS A 90 6.80 26.50 -19.05
C LYS A 90 7.08 27.64 -18.09
N VAL A 91 7.34 27.35 -16.81
CA VAL A 91 7.70 28.37 -15.80
C VAL A 91 9.09 28.97 -16.06
N MET A 92 9.97 28.24 -16.75
CA MET A 92 11.31 28.73 -17.15
C MET A 92 11.31 29.54 -18.46
N VAL A 93 10.16 29.79 -19.08
CA VAL A 93 10.01 30.62 -20.30
C VAL A 93 9.13 31.83 -19.99
N THR A 94 9.47 32.60 -18.96
CA THR A 94 9.25 34.04 -19.00
C THR A 94 10.60 34.68 -19.27
N PRO A 95 10.91 35.08 -20.51
CA PRO A 95 12.01 35.99 -20.73
C PRO A 95 11.61 37.30 -20.05
N GLU A 96 12.23 37.58 -18.90
CA GLU A 96 12.42 38.95 -18.45
C GLU A 96 13.12 39.71 -19.57
N ASN A 97 12.30 40.34 -20.39
CA ASN A 97 12.72 41.38 -21.31
C ASN A 97 12.89 42.65 -20.47
N ILE A 98 13.92 42.66 -19.63
CA ILE A 98 14.38 43.85 -18.92
C ILE A 98 15.42 44.50 -19.84
N ASN A 99 14.94 45.37 -20.70
CA ASN A 99 15.67 46.59 -21.01
C ASN A 99 14.81 47.75 -20.53
N ASP A 100 15.40 48.47 -19.59
CA ASP A 100 15.00 49.76 -19.05
C ASP A 100 14.51 50.73 -20.13
N ASP A 101 13.44 51.47 -19.83
CA ASP A 101 13.42 52.93 -19.95
C ASP A 101 12.18 53.49 -19.23
N ASP A 102 12.47 54.23 -18.15
CA ASP A 102 11.78 55.38 -17.53
C ASP A 102 10.29 55.64 -17.82
N GLU A 103 9.48 55.75 -16.77
CA GLU A 103 8.96 57.04 -16.27
C GLU A 103 8.08 56.85 -15.01
N GLU A 104 8.22 57.79 -14.07
CA GLU A 104 7.45 57.95 -12.84
C GLU A 104 5.96 58.23 -13.13
N ASP A 105 5.04 57.65 -12.35
CA ASP A 105 3.93 58.41 -11.76
C ASP A 105 3.16 57.60 -10.70
N ASP A 106 2.82 58.31 -9.62
CA ASP A 106 2.04 57.89 -8.47
C ASP A 106 0.59 57.51 -8.86
N GLU A 107 0.08 56.39 -8.35
CA GLU A 107 -1.32 56.27 -7.91
C GLU A 107 -1.48 55.03 -6.99
N LEU A 108 -1.72 55.30 -5.70
CA LEU A 108 -2.11 54.31 -4.69
C LEU A 108 -3.55 53.89 -4.94
N GLU A 109 -3.75 52.79 -5.68
CA GLU A 109 -5.05 52.12 -5.77
C GLU A 109 -5.21 51.06 -4.67
N ASP A 110 -6.39 51.09 -4.07
CA ASP A 110 -6.85 50.24 -2.97
C ASP A 110 -6.62 48.75 -3.26
N LEU A 111 -5.73 48.13 -2.49
CA LEU A 111 -5.60 46.68 -2.41
C LEU A 111 -6.82 46.13 -1.67
N ASP A 112 -7.86 45.79 -2.44
CA ASP A 112 -8.85 44.82 -2.00
C ASP A 112 -8.09 43.54 -1.62
N GLU A 113 -8.12 43.22 -0.32
CA GLU A 113 -7.69 41.93 0.22
C GLU A 113 -8.62 40.85 -0.37
N GLU A 114 -8.35 40.44 -1.62
CA GLU A 114 -8.87 39.20 -2.15
C GLU A 114 -8.37 38.10 -1.21
N GLU A 115 -9.29 37.60 -0.41
CA GLU A 115 -9.14 36.42 0.44
C GLU A 115 -8.55 35.32 -0.45
N GLU A 116 -7.24 35.11 -0.37
CA GLU A 116 -6.53 34.04 -1.08
C GLU A 116 -7.16 32.73 -0.62
N THR A 117 -8.19 32.28 -1.33
CA THR A 117 -8.72 30.94 -1.15
C THR A 117 -7.52 30.03 -1.31
N PRO A 118 -7.18 29.19 -0.31
CA PRO A 118 -6.01 28.33 -0.40
C PRO A 118 -6.17 27.51 -1.67
N THR A 119 -5.38 27.87 -2.68
CA THR A 119 -5.33 27.15 -3.94
C THR A 119 -4.69 25.83 -3.57
N TYR A 120 -5.54 24.82 -3.36
CA TYR A 120 -5.08 23.45 -3.21
C TYR A 120 -4.14 23.19 -4.39
N PRO A 121 -2.90 22.74 -4.14
CA PRO A 121 -1.97 22.46 -5.23
C PRO A 121 -2.71 21.55 -6.21
N GLU A 122 -2.88 22.04 -7.44
CA GLU A 122 -3.49 21.30 -8.54
C GLU A 122 -2.97 19.87 -8.46
N SER A 123 -3.89 18.91 -8.27
CA SER A 123 -3.56 17.53 -7.96
C SER A 123 -2.42 17.06 -8.86
N ASN A 124 -1.24 16.86 -8.28
CA ASN A 124 -0.10 16.34 -9.02
C ASN A 124 -0.54 15.02 -9.65
N PRO A 125 -0.28 14.78 -10.95
CA PRO A 125 -0.67 13.54 -11.63
C PRO A 125 0.14 12.31 -11.20
N CYS A 126 0.62 12.28 -9.94
CA CYS A 126 1.34 11.15 -9.38
C CYS A 126 0.37 10.04 -8.98
N VAL A 127 0.86 8.80 -9.05
CA VAL A 127 0.10 7.63 -8.60
C VAL A 127 -0.25 7.79 -7.11
N SER A 128 -1.54 7.70 -6.81
CA SER A 128 -2.04 7.78 -5.43
C SER A 128 -1.69 6.53 -4.63
N THR A 129 -1.54 6.67 -3.31
CA THR A 129 -1.38 5.55 -2.38
C THR A 129 -2.42 4.46 -2.61
N LEU A 130 -3.68 4.83 -2.87
CA LEU A 130 -4.77 3.87 -3.13
C LEU A 130 -4.48 2.96 -4.35
N GLN A 131 -3.87 3.51 -5.40
CA GLN A 131 -3.52 2.73 -6.59
C GLN A 131 -2.42 1.71 -6.29
N TYR A 132 -1.41 2.12 -5.50
CA TYR A 132 -0.39 1.18 -5.03
C TYR A 132 -0.95 0.15 -4.04
N GLU A 133 -1.88 0.52 -3.17
CA GLU A 133 -2.55 -0.41 -2.26
C GLU A 133 -3.27 -1.52 -3.03
N LEU A 134 -4.03 -1.19 -4.06
CA LEU A 134 -4.71 -2.18 -4.90
C LEU A 134 -3.72 -3.12 -5.59
N LEU A 135 -2.57 -2.58 -6.01
CA LEU A 135 -1.51 -3.38 -6.61
C LEU A 135 -0.83 -4.30 -5.60
N LEU A 136 -0.54 -3.81 -4.39
CA LEU A 136 0.02 -4.60 -3.30
C LEU A 136 -0.96 -5.69 -2.84
N ASP A 137 -2.25 -5.37 -2.72
CA ASP A 137 -3.31 -6.34 -2.40
C ASP A 137 -3.38 -7.43 -3.47
N ALA A 138 -3.27 -7.08 -4.76
CA ALA A 138 -3.24 -8.04 -5.85
C ALA A 138 -1.97 -8.91 -5.82
N LEU A 139 -0.81 -8.35 -5.50
CA LEU A 139 0.44 -9.11 -5.32
C LEU A 139 0.36 -10.07 -4.12
N ALA A 140 -0.41 -9.71 -3.09
CA ALA A 140 -0.65 -10.52 -1.89
C ALA A 140 -1.85 -11.49 -2.02
N GLN A 141 -2.31 -11.78 -3.24
CA GLN A 141 -3.33 -12.78 -3.54
C GLN A 141 -2.68 -14.13 -3.91
N PRO A 142 -3.12 -15.26 -3.34
CA PRO A 142 -2.56 -16.59 -3.64
C PRO A 142 -2.60 -16.97 -5.13
N ALA A 143 -3.62 -16.51 -5.86
CA ALA A 143 -3.80 -16.82 -7.28
C ALA A 143 -2.99 -15.96 -8.25
N ALA A 144 -2.35 -14.89 -7.77
CA ALA A 144 -1.60 -13.98 -8.64
C ALA A 144 -0.32 -14.64 -9.16
N THR A 145 0.42 -15.32 -8.28
CA THR A 145 1.64 -16.09 -8.55
C THR A 145 2.18 -16.54 -7.19
N LEU A 146 2.88 -17.67 -7.12
CA LEU A 146 3.61 -18.01 -5.89
C LEU A 146 4.60 -16.88 -5.58
N PRO A 147 4.69 -16.41 -4.32
CA PRO A 147 5.65 -15.38 -3.94
C PRO A 147 7.06 -15.81 -4.32
N THR A 148 7.81 -14.91 -4.94
CA THR A 148 9.21 -15.12 -5.32
C THR A 148 10.06 -13.99 -4.77
N LEU A 149 11.39 -14.15 -4.77
CA LEU A 149 12.29 -13.05 -4.44
C LEU A 149 12.11 -11.83 -5.37
N ALA A 150 11.74 -12.06 -6.64
CA ALA A 150 11.47 -10.99 -7.59
C ALA A 150 10.20 -10.22 -7.20
N SER A 151 9.12 -10.91 -6.79
CA SER A 151 7.90 -10.24 -6.34
C SER A 151 8.10 -9.54 -4.99
N LEU A 152 8.92 -10.08 -4.08
CA LEU A 152 9.34 -9.38 -2.86
C LEU A 152 10.09 -8.08 -3.18
N THR A 153 11.07 -8.13 -4.09
CA THR A 153 11.80 -6.94 -4.53
C THR A 153 10.85 -5.89 -5.09
N ARG A 154 9.83 -6.33 -5.84
CA ARG A 154 8.79 -5.45 -6.38
C ARG A 154 7.94 -4.80 -5.28
N VAL A 155 7.49 -5.57 -4.30
CA VAL A 155 6.75 -5.07 -3.13
C VAL A 155 7.58 -4.03 -2.37
N SER A 156 8.87 -4.31 -2.13
CA SER A 156 9.78 -3.34 -1.50
C SER A 156 9.91 -2.05 -2.31
N SER A 157 10.04 -2.14 -3.63
CA SER A 157 10.14 -0.96 -4.51
C SER A 157 8.86 -0.11 -4.49
N ILE A 158 7.68 -0.75 -4.52
CA ILE A 158 6.39 -0.05 -4.43
C ILE A 158 6.28 0.67 -3.07
N LEU A 159 6.61 -0.03 -1.97
CA LEU A 159 6.59 0.57 -0.65
C LEU A 159 7.55 1.77 -0.56
N ALA A 160 8.76 1.65 -1.11
CA ALA A 160 9.72 2.75 -1.15
C ALA A 160 9.20 3.94 -1.97
N ALA A 161 8.51 3.71 -3.08
CA ALA A 161 7.90 4.77 -3.88
C ALA A 161 6.81 5.53 -3.10
N ILE A 162 5.92 4.81 -2.41
CA ILE A 162 4.89 5.41 -1.54
C ILE A 162 5.53 6.27 -0.45
N LEU A 163 6.54 5.74 0.25
CA LEU A 163 7.22 6.45 1.34
C LEU A 163 7.99 7.69 0.82
N SER A 164 8.62 7.58 -0.35
CA SER A 164 9.29 8.70 -1.00
C SER A 164 8.29 9.81 -1.36
N GLN A 165 7.14 9.46 -1.93
CA GLN A 165 6.09 10.43 -2.26
C GLN A 165 5.52 11.07 -1.00
N HIS A 166 5.24 10.27 0.04
CA HIS A 166 4.78 10.78 1.33
C HIS A 166 5.76 11.80 1.93
N THR A 167 7.06 11.50 1.86
CA THR A 167 8.13 12.39 2.34
C THR A 167 8.21 13.67 1.52
N ALA A 168 8.13 13.55 0.19
CA ALA A 168 8.13 14.71 -0.71
C ALA A 168 6.94 15.65 -0.46
N ASP A 169 5.78 15.10 -0.10
CA ASP A 169 4.56 15.86 0.21
C ASP A 169 4.48 16.36 1.67
N GLY A 170 5.59 16.29 2.42
CA GLY A 170 5.71 16.88 3.76
C GLY A 170 5.73 15.89 4.93
N GLY A 171 5.80 14.58 4.66
CA GLY A 171 5.94 13.54 5.68
C GLY A 171 4.87 13.60 6.78
N VAL A 172 5.27 13.74 8.04
CA VAL A 172 4.33 13.78 9.18
C VAL A 172 3.33 14.94 9.08
N THR A 173 3.70 16.05 8.42
CA THR A 173 2.83 17.21 8.20
C THR A 173 2.13 17.19 6.84
N ASN A 174 2.17 16.06 6.14
CA ASN A 174 1.57 15.90 4.82
C ASN A 174 0.04 16.03 4.90
N VAL A 175 -0.49 17.03 4.19
CA VAL A 175 -1.93 17.30 4.06
C VAL A 175 -2.54 16.71 2.79
N ASN A 176 -1.71 16.20 1.88
CA ASN A 176 -2.13 15.53 0.67
C ASN A 176 -2.58 14.09 0.99
N PHE A 177 -3.89 13.92 1.18
CA PHE A 177 -4.50 12.63 1.46
C PHE A 177 -4.22 11.55 0.39
N HIS A 178 -3.82 11.94 -0.82
CA HIS A 178 -3.48 10.98 -1.88
C HIS A 178 -2.11 10.32 -1.72
N SER A 179 -1.19 10.90 -0.94
CA SER A 179 0.15 10.36 -0.72
C SER A 179 0.41 9.93 0.72
N VAL A 180 -0.56 10.10 1.62
CA VAL A 180 -0.48 9.55 2.98
C VAL A 180 -0.66 8.03 2.89
N PRO A 181 0.31 7.22 3.34
CA PRO A 181 0.18 5.77 3.37
C PRO A 181 -0.88 5.36 4.39
N THR A 182 -1.65 4.31 4.11
CA THR A 182 -2.51 3.70 5.14
C THR A 182 -1.85 2.45 5.72
N VAL A 183 -2.36 1.96 6.85
CA VAL A 183 -1.90 0.71 7.47
C VAL A 183 -2.00 -0.48 6.49
N ARG A 184 -2.92 -0.42 5.51
CA ARG A 184 -3.13 -1.47 4.52
C ARG A 184 -1.92 -1.65 3.60
N VAL A 185 -1.21 -0.58 3.26
CA VAL A 185 0.03 -0.64 2.46
C VAL A 185 1.04 -1.57 3.14
N PHE A 186 1.27 -1.35 4.44
CA PHE A 186 2.23 -2.11 5.23
C PHE A 186 1.75 -3.54 5.47
N ASN A 187 0.47 -3.71 5.82
CA ASN A 187 -0.13 -5.04 6.00
C ASN A 187 -0.05 -5.86 4.71
N ALA A 188 -0.28 -5.27 3.54
CA ALA A 188 -0.14 -5.97 2.25
C ALA A 188 1.31 -6.41 2.00
N ALA A 189 2.29 -5.55 2.30
CA ALA A 189 3.71 -5.90 2.17
C ALA A 189 4.13 -7.04 3.12
N ILE A 190 3.70 -7.01 4.39
CA ILE A 190 3.96 -8.08 5.36
C ILE A 190 3.21 -9.35 4.98
N LYS A 191 1.97 -9.23 4.49
CA LYS A 191 1.15 -10.36 4.02
C LYS A 191 1.84 -11.09 2.88
N HIS A 192 2.38 -10.37 1.90
CA HIS A 192 3.16 -10.98 0.82
C HIS A 192 4.37 -11.76 1.36
N SER A 193 5.09 -11.25 2.36
CA SER A 193 6.14 -12.01 3.05
C SER A 193 5.61 -13.27 3.74
N SER A 194 4.41 -13.23 4.33
CA SER A 194 3.79 -14.38 5.04
C SER A 194 3.26 -15.49 4.11
N MET A 195 3.31 -15.27 2.80
CA MET A 195 2.91 -16.25 1.80
C MET A 195 4.11 -16.99 1.21
N MET A 196 5.33 -16.56 1.53
CA MET A 196 6.55 -17.24 1.08
C MET A 196 6.66 -18.60 1.76
N GLU A 197 6.68 -19.67 0.97
CA GLU A 197 6.89 -21.02 1.49
C GLU A 197 8.36 -21.21 1.87
N THR A 198 8.66 -21.38 3.15
CA THR A 198 10.01 -21.74 3.57
C THR A 198 10.01 -22.66 4.79
N VAL A 199 9.97 -23.96 4.54
CA VAL A 199 10.57 -24.92 5.45
C VAL A 199 11.45 -25.87 4.62
N GLY A 200 12.74 -25.53 4.46
CA GLY A 200 13.79 -26.42 3.96
C GLY A 200 14.43 -26.12 2.59
N GLY A 201 14.09 -25.04 1.89
CA GLY A 201 14.51 -24.85 0.47
C GLY A 201 15.54 -23.76 0.15
N ASN A 202 15.40 -22.54 0.70
CA ASN A 202 16.19 -21.40 0.19
C ASN A 202 16.36 -20.29 1.25
N GLU A 203 17.55 -20.20 1.85
CA GLU A 203 17.87 -19.17 2.85
C GLU A 203 17.70 -17.74 2.31
N LYS A 204 17.93 -17.53 1.02
CA LYS A 204 17.81 -16.21 0.39
C LYS A 204 16.36 -15.72 0.35
N GLU A 205 15.41 -16.61 0.08
CA GLU A 205 13.98 -16.28 0.08
C GLU A 205 13.48 -16.06 1.51
N ARG A 206 13.92 -16.90 2.45
CA ARG A 206 13.67 -16.71 3.88
C ARG A 206 14.12 -15.34 4.37
N ASP A 207 15.39 -15.01 4.12
CA ASP A 207 15.99 -13.76 4.57
C ASP A 207 15.36 -12.56 3.86
N GLY A 208 15.01 -12.70 2.57
CA GLY A 208 14.26 -11.69 1.83
C GLY A 208 12.86 -11.44 2.40
N ALA A 209 12.12 -12.48 2.75
CA ALA A 209 10.79 -12.37 3.34
C ALA A 209 10.83 -11.69 4.72
N LEU A 210 11.78 -12.10 5.57
CA LEU A 210 12.04 -11.49 6.87
C LEU A 210 12.44 -10.03 6.74
N GLN A 211 13.42 -9.73 5.89
CA GLN A 211 13.89 -8.36 5.64
C GLN A 211 12.75 -7.47 5.17
N ASN A 212 11.95 -7.92 4.19
CA ASN A 212 10.82 -7.15 3.68
C ASN A 212 9.76 -6.89 4.77
N ALA A 213 9.38 -7.92 5.53
CA ALA A 213 8.38 -7.79 6.58
C ALA A 213 8.82 -6.82 7.70
N PHE A 214 10.05 -6.96 8.19
CA PHE A 214 10.57 -6.08 9.24
C PHE A 214 10.88 -4.67 8.73
N THR A 215 11.27 -4.50 7.47
CA THR A 215 11.41 -3.17 6.85
C THR A 215 10.05 -2.46 6.76
N ALA A 216 9.00 -3.18 6.34
CA ALA A 216 7.65 -2.63 6.30
C ALA A 216 7.14 -2.27 7.70
N PHE A 217 7.41 -3.12 8.70
CA PHE A 217 7.04 -2.84 10.08
C PHE A 217 7.79 -1.65 10.68
N ASP A 218 9.10 -1.53 10.42
CA ASP A 218 9.92 -0.40 10.88
C ASP A 218 9.45 0.91 10.23
N ALA A 219 9.17 0.91 8.92
CA ALA A 219 8.60 2.07 8.25
C ALA A 219 7.25 2.49 8.83
N LEU A 220 6.38 1.53 9.15
CA LEU A 220 5.11 1.80 9.84
C LEU A 220 5.34 2.35 11.26
N TYR A 221 6.37 1.89 11.96
CA TYR A 221 6.73 2.40 13.28
C TYR A 221 7.23 3.85 13.22
N GLN A 222 8.02 4.20 12.21
CA GLN A 222 8.47 5.57 12.00
C GLN A 222 7.32 6.54 11.68
N LEU A 223 6.21 6.03 11.15
CA LEU A 223 5.00 6.78 10.81
C LEU A 223 3.92 6.74 11.90
N ASP A 224 4.25 6.34 13.13
CA ASP A 224 3.27 6.18 14.21
C ASP A 224 2.45 7.44 14.52
N ALA A 225 2.94 8.62 14.13
CA ALA A 225 2.21 9.88 14.25
C ALA A 225 0.95 9.95 13.34
N CYS A 226 0.99 9.33 12.16
CA CYS A 226 -0.08 9.39 11.16
C CYS A 226 -0.74 8.03 10.87
N VAL A 227 -0.03 6.92 11.04
CA VAL A 227 -0.53 5.57 10.77
C VAL A 227 -0.31 4.68 11.99
N LYS A 228 -1.40 4.14 12.55
CA LYS A 228 -1.34 3.22 13.69
C LYS A 228 -1.35 1.77 13.22
N ARG A 229 -0.50 0.96 13.86
CA ARG A 229 -0.52 -0.50 13.76
C ARG A 229 -1.86 -1.04 14.27
N ASN A 230 -2.30 -2.15 13.71
CA ASN A 230 -3.52 -2.82 14.11
C ASN A 230 -3.26 -4.30 14.40
N ASP A 231 -4.32 -5.01 14.76
CA ASP A 231 -4.23 -6.42 15.12
C ASP A 231 -3.79 -7.32 13.95
N GLU A 232 -4.18 -6.96 12.73
CA GLU A 232 -3.74 -7.63 11.50
C GLU A 232 -2.23 -7.48 11.28
N THR A 233 -1.64 -6.30 11.54
CA THR A 233 -0.19 -6.08 11.43
C THR A 233 0.58 -7.10 12.27
N TYR A 234 0.17 -7.28 13.53
CA TYR A 234 0.80 -8.22 14.44
C TYR A 234 0.55 -9.67 14.06
N ALA A 235 -0.68 -10.02 13.66
CA ALA A 235 -1.00 -11.37 13.21
C ALA A 235 -0.15 -11.78 12.00
N LEU A 236 0.04 -10.88 11.03
CA LEU A 236 0.88 -11.14 9.86
C LEU A 236 2.36 -11.28 10.23
N LEU A 237 2.89 -10.44 11.12
CA LEU A 237 4.28 -10.56 11.57
C LEU A 237 4.55 -11.84 12.35
N LEU A 238 3.64 -12.22 13.26
CA LEU A 238 3.73 -13.48 13.97
C LEU A 238 3.76 -14.66 12.99
N LYS A 239 2.92 -14.62 11.96
CA LYS A 239 2.92 -15.64 10.89
C LYS A 239 4.25 -15.67 10.12
N VAL A 240 4.79 -14.51 9.72
CA VAL A 240 6.10 -14.42 9.06
C VAL A 240 7.19 -15.02 9.94
N VAL A 241 7.31 -14.57 11.20
CA VAL A 241 8.33 -15.09 12.13
C VAL A 241 8.19 -16.59 12.27
N SER A 242 6.97 -17.08 12.35
CA SER A 242 6.76 -18.49 12.65
C SER A 242 7.05 -19.43 11.50
N GLN A 243 6.76 -18.99 10.27
CA GLN A 243 7.09 -19.71 9.06
C GLN A 243 8.57 -19.62 8.70
N GLN A 244 9.15 -18.41 8.78
CA GLN A 244 10.47 -18.14 8.23
C GLN A 244 11.61 -18.47 9.22
N ILE A 245 11.39 -18.35 10.53
CA ILE A 245 12.45 -18.62 11.52
C ILE A 245 12.41 -20.10 11.95
N PRO A 246 13.52 -20.86 11.81
CA PRO A 246 13.59 -22.23 12.29
C PRO A 246 13.32 -22.34 13.79
N THR A 247 12.77 -23.49 14.19
CA THR A 247 12.56 -23.87 15.59
C THR A 247 13.80 -23.60 16.43
N SER A 248 13.66 -22.65 17.37
CA SER A 248 14.74 -22.23 18.25
C SER A 248 14.18 -21.43 19.42
N ARG A 249 14.97 -21.28 20.48
CA ARG A 249 14.64 -20.37 21.59
C ARG A 249 14.48 -18.92 21.11
N SER A 250 15.31 -18.50 20.15
CA SER A 250 15.26 -17.14 19.58
C SER A 250 13.92 -16.86 18.91
N LYS A 251 13.36 -17.83 18.17
CA LYS A 251 12.01 -17.73 17.59
C LYS A 251 10.98 -17.40 18.66
N GLY A 252 10.95 -18.17 19.76
CA GLY A 252 10.03 -17.95 20.87
C GLY A 252 10.18 -16.57 21.52
N ASN A 253 11.42 -16.10 21.71
CA ASN A 253 11.67 -14.75 22.23
C ASN A 253 11.11 -13.65 21.31
N VAL A 254 11.26 -13.80 19.99
CA VAL A 254 10.71 -12.84 19.02
C VAL A 254 9.18 -12.86 19.05
N LEU A 255 8.56 -14.04 19.03
CA LEU A 255 7.10 -14.18 19.11
C LEU A 255 6.53 -13.55 20.38
N ARG A 256 7.16 -13.81 21.52
CA ARG A 256 6.78 -13.20 22.79
C ARG A 256 6.92 -11.68 22.78
N SER A 257 8.02 -11.16 22.24
CA SER A 257 8.26 -9.72 22.16
C SER A 257 7.20 -9.02 21.29
N LEU A 258 6.85 -9.61 20.14
CA LEU A 258 5.78 -9.11 19.28
C LEU A 258 4.41 -9.14 19.96
N TYR A 259 4.11 -10.20 20.71
CA TYR A 259 2.85 -10.31 21.46
C TYR A 259 2.75 -9.28 22.59
N GLU A 260 3.80 -9.10 23.41
CA GLU A 260 3.78 -8.08 24.46
C GLU A 260 3.63 -6.68 23.88
N GLN A 261 4.29 -6.38 22.74
CA GLN A 261 4.08 -5.10 22.06
C GLN A 261 2.64 -4.93 21.56
N CYS A 262 2.04 -5.97 20.97
CA CYS A 262 0.64 -5.98 20.55
C CYS A 262 -0.31 -5.70 21.73
N LYS A 263 0.02 -6.25 22.91
CA LYS A 263 -0.71 -6.06 24.16
C LYS A 263 -0.56 -4.63 24.70
N ASP A 264 0.65 -4.09 24.71
CA ASP A 264 0.94 -2.72 25.15
C ASP A 264 0.23 -1.69 24.27
N GLU A 265 0.15 -1.93 22.97
CA GLU A 265 -0.60 -1.10 22.03
C GLU A 265 -2.13 -1.30 22.10
N GLY A 266 -2.60 -2.29 22.87
CA GLY A 266 -4.02 -2.52 23.09
C GLY A 266 -4.75 -3.17 21.91
N VAL A 267 -4.02 -3.75 20.95
CA VAL A 267 -4.55 -4.29 19.68
C VAL A 267 -4.59 -5.81 19.63
N VAL A 268 -4.52 -6.51 20.77
CA VAL A 268 -4.67 -7.98 20.79
C VAL A 268 -6.10 -8.37 20.40
N SER A 269 -6.21 -9.26 19.41
CA SER A 269 -7.47 -9.82 18.92
C SER A 269 -7.46 -11.35 18.91
N ALA A 270 -8.62 -11.96 18.65
CA ALA A 270 -8.72 -13.42 18.50
C ALA A 270 -7.81 -13.95 17.40
N GLN A 271 -7.68 -13.23 16.28
CA GLN A 271 -6.82 -13.59 15.17
C GLN A 271 -5.34 -13.65 15.59
N VAL A 272 -4.88 -12.69 16.39
CA VAL A 272 -3.50 -12.69 16.92
C VAL A 272 -3.25 -13.95 17.76
N LEU A 273 -4.20 -14.31 18.62
CA LEU A 273 -4.11 -15.50 19.46
C LEU A 273 -4.18 -16.80 18.65
N GLU A 274 -5.03 -16.86 17.62
CA GLU A 274 -5.15 -18.01 16.74
C GLU A 274 -3.87 -18.26 15.95
N VAL A 275 -3.27 -17.21 15.37
CA VAL A 275 -1.97 -17.33 14.70
C VAL A 275 -0.94 -17.85 15.69
N LEU A 276 -0.82 -17.23 16.86
CA LEU A 276 0.19 -17.62 17.85
C LEU A 276 0.02 -19.07 18.36
N LYS A 277 -1.22 -19.54 18.55
CA LYS A 277 -1.53 -20.92 18.98
C LYS A 277 -1.42 -21.95 17.86
N GLY A 278 -1.55 -21.54 16.61
CA GLY A 278 -1.34 -22.40 15.45
C GLY A 278 0.12 -22.80 15.27
N GLU A 279 1.04 -22.13 15.95
CA GLU A 279 2.47 -22.38 15.83
C GLU A 279 2.91 -23.58 16.65
N THR A 280 3.65 -24.48 16.00
CA THR A 280 4.16 -25.70 16.60
C THR A 280 5.68 -25.78 16.45
N GLY A 281 6.32 -26.52 17.35
CA GLY A 281 7.76 -26.71 17.33
C GLY A 281 8.50 -25.44 17.70
N ASN A 282 8.17 -24.83 18.84
CA ASN A 282 9.08 -23.87 19.48
C ASN A 282 9.92 -24.62 20.54
N SER A 283 10.64 -23.88 21.39
CA SER A 283 11.15 -24.48 22.63
C SER A 283 9.98 -24.79 23.56
N GLU A 284 10.08 -25.86 24.35
CA GLU A 284 9.08 -26.28 25.36
C GLU A 284 8.59 -25.11 26.24
N GLU A 285 9.51 -24.26 26.74
CA GLU A 285 9.19 -23.05 27.51
C GLU A 285 8.25 -22.07 26.77
N CYS A 286 8.39 -21.97 25.45
CA CYS A 286 7.57 -21.08 24.63
C CYS A 286 6.22 -21.70 24.33
N ASP A 287 6.16 -23.00 24.08
CA ASP A 287 4.91 -23.71 23.81
C ASP A 287 4.03 -23.71 25.09
N ASP A 288 4.60 -23.97 26.26
CA ASP A 288 3.91 -23.85 27.57
C ASP A 288 3.34 -22.42 27.79
N TRP A 289 4.12 -21.39 27.43
CA TRP A 289 3.67 -20.01 27.52
C TRP A 289 2.49 -19.72 26.58
N ILE A 290 2.56 -20.19 25.32
CA ILE A 290 1.49 -20.02 24.33
C ILE A 290 0.21 -20.74 24.77
N GLU A 291 0.33 -21.96 25.29
CA GLU A 291 -0.80 -22.74 25.82
C GLU A 291 -1.47 -22.03 27.02
N GLY A 292 -0.66 -21.35 27.85
CA GLY A 292 -1.12 -20.54 28.97
C GLY A 292 -1.87 -19.24 28.57
N LEU A 293 -1.86 -18.85 27.29
CA LEU A 293 -2.57 -17.65 26.82
C LEU A 293 -4.08 -17.90 26.71
N GLY A 294 -4.80 -17.58 27.79
CA GLY A 294 -6.27 -17.55 27.84
C GLY A 294 -6.86 -16.20 27.40
N VAL A 295 -8.15 -16.19 27.04
CA VAL A 295 -8.95 -14.95 26.79
C VAL A 295 -8.99 -14.06 28.05
N GLU A 296 -8.77 -14.64 29.22
CA GLU A 296 -8.69 -13.97 30.52
C GLU A 296 -7.46 -13.04 30.66
N SER A 297 -6.48 -13.15 29.76
CA SER A 297 -5.32 -12.23 29.71
C SER A 297 -5.64 -10.87 29.06
N LEU A 298 -6.84 -10.74 28.49
CA LEU A 298 -7.29 -9.53 27.80
C LEU A 298 -7.91 -8.54 28.77
N THR A 299 -7.63 -7.25 28.59
CA THR A 299 -8.33 -6.18 29.31
C THR A 299 -9.82 -6.18 28.94
N PRO A 300 -10.73 -5.67 29.79
CA PRO A 300 -12.17 -5.64 29.49
C PRO A 300 -12.51 -4.98 28.14
N ARG A 301 -11.72 -3.97 27.72
CA ARG A 301 -11.85 -3.31 26.42
C ARG A 301 -11.48 -4.25 25.26
N GLN A 302 -10.44 -5.06 25.43
CA GLN A 302 -10.03 -6.07 24.46
C GLN A 302 -11.03 -7.24 24.40
N THR A 303 -11.55 -7.69 25.56
CA THR A 303 -12.60 -8.70 25.63
C THR A 303 -13.86 -8.27 24.87
N MET A 304 -14.30 -7.02 25.07
CA MET A 304 -15.44 -6.46 24.33
C MET A 304 -15.19 -6.37 22.82
N ASN A 305 -13.97 -6.05 22.38
CA ASN A 305 -13.62 -6.03 20.96
C ASN A 305 -13.65 -7.42 20.33
N VAL A 306 -13.16 -8.44 21.06
CA VAL A 306 -13.23 -9.85 20.65
C VAL A 306 -14.69 -10.32 20.57
N GLU A 307 -15.52 -10.00 21.57
CA GLU A 307 -16.93 -10.38 21.57
C GLU A 307 -17.73 -9.69 20.46
N ARG A 308 -17.50 -8.40 20.20
CA ARG A 308 -18.18 -7.67 19.12
C ARG A 308 -17.88 -8.26 17.73
N ARG A 309 -16.64 -8.68 17.48
CA ARG A 309 -16.25 -9.31 16.22
C ARG A 309 -16.72 -10.75 16.07
N ARG A 310 -17.05 -11.44 17.17
CA ARG A 310 -17.63 -12.80 17.13
C ARG A 310 -19.11 -12.80 16.73
N ILE A 311 -19.80 -11.68 16.94
CA ILE A 311 -21.24 -11.51 16.67
C ILE A 311 -21.50 -10.94 15.27
N ALA A 312 -20.52 -10.25 14.68
CA ALA A 312 -20.55 -9.72 13.32
C ALA A 312 -20.15 -10.79 12.30
#